data_AF-A0AA39J2W6-F1
#
_entry.id   AF-A0AA39J2W6-F1
#
_cell.length_a   1.000
_cell.length_b   1.000
_cell.length_c   1.000
_cell.angle_alpha   90.00
_cell.angle_beta   90.00
_cell.angle_gamma   90.00
#
_symmetry.space_group_name_H-M   'P 1'
#
loop_
_entity.id
_entity.type
_entity.pdbx_description
1 polymer ?
#
loop_
_entity_poly.entity_id
_entity_poly.type
_entity_poly.pdbx_seq_one_letter_code
_entity_poly.pdbx_strand_id
1 'polypeptide(L)'
;CDDCDMHGVDKGPKDVQRTYSHVQKLWAGTTYGFRTAGDRDNVAWNRENTSGNPSISQLVSCYMVGLQKRKVAKGETPTSARAIGPDDLLRLYDFNRRPENWDNTKLSAANWCGGNMRRLLQAVYLVAFTCLLRIDEALKIQVHDLRFYDDELDGTACVSVTLPFRKTNPYGKIPPFILRELPEHMAHLCPVRALAEWVSASNI
;
A
#
# COMPACT_ATOMS: atom_id res chain seq x y z
N CYS A 1 13.63 -21.13 18.85
CA CYS A 1 14.56 -20.06 18.42
C CYS A 1 15.02 -20.39 17.02
N ASP A 2 15.19 -19.43 16.11
CA ASP A 2 15.83 -19.72 14.82
C ASP A 2 17.34 -19.96 14.97
N ASP A 3 17.90 -19.53 16.09
CA ASP A 3 19.32 -19.65 16.44
C ASP A 3 19.68 -21.03 17.00
N CYS A 4 18.69 -21.82 17.44
CA CYS A 4 18.88 -23.20 17.87
C CYS A 4 17.99 -24.12 17.02
N ASP A 5 18.41 -25.34 16.76
CA ASP A 5 17.57 -26.34 16.09
C ASP A 5 16.49 -26.91 17.04
N MET A 6 15.71 -27.87 16.54
CA MET A 6 14.68 -28.56 17.33
C MET A 6 15.23 -29.43 18.47
N HIS A 7 16.54 -29.63 18.50
CA HIS A 7 17.28 -30.38 19.51
C HIS A 7 18.04 -29.47 20.49
N GLY A 8 17.91 -28.14 20.35
CA GLY A 8 18.58 -27.16 21.20
C GLY A 8 20.04 -26.90 20.82
N VAL A 9 20.49 -27.34 19.65
CA VAL A 9 21.85 -27.10 19.14
C VAL A 9 21.89 -25.74 18.45
N ASP A 10 22.83 -24.88 18.84
CA ASP A 10 23.04 -23.59 18.19
C ASP A 10 23.45 -23.77 16.73
N LYS A 11 22.79 -23.04 15.83
CA LYS A 11 23.11 -23.05 14.41
C LYS A 11 24.42 -22.31 14.18
N GLY A 12 25.28 -22.89 13.34
CA GLY A 12 26.59 -22.35 13.07
C GLY A 12 26.52 -21.01 12.32
N PRO A 13 27.57 -20.18 12.36
CA PRO A 13 27.61 -18.90 11.65
C PRO A 13 27.54 -19.02 10.11
N LYS A 14 27.71 -20.23 9.58
CA LYS A 14 27.60 -20.55 8.14
C LYS A 14 26.20 -21.02 7.72
N ASP A 15 25.29 -21.24 8.66
CA ASP A 15 23.93 -21.68 8.35
C ASP A 15 23.09 -20.48 7.89
N VAL A 16 22.48 -20.62 6.71
CA VAL A 16 21.63 -19.57 6.13
C VAL A 16 20.43 -19.34 7.05
N GLN A 17 20.43 -18.23 7.79
CA GLN A 17 19.28 -17.83 8.59
C GLN A 17 18.12 -17.45 7.66
N ARG A 18 16.99 -18.14 7.80
CA ARG A 18 15.78 -17.84 7.03
C ARG A 18 15.23 -16.47 7.44
N THR A 19 14.72 -15.72 6.47
CA THR A 19 14.12 -14.39 6.66
C THR A 19 12.76 -14.50 7.34
N TYR A 20 12.31 -13.42 7.99
CA TYR A 20 10.96 -13.33 8.54
C TYR A 20 9.90 -13.57 7.45
N SER A 21 10.12 -13.04 6.24
CA SER A 21 9.24 -13.27 5.09
C SER A 21 9.06 -14.76 4.76
N HIS A 22 10.13 -15.55 4.83
CA HIS A 22 10.07 -16.99 4.59
C HIS A 22 9.20 -17.69 5.64
N VAL A 23 9.37 -17.35 6.91
CA VAL A 23 8.57 -17.91 8.01
C VAL A 23 7.11 -17.48 7.90
N GLN A 24 6.83 -16.24 7.50
CA GLN A 24 5.47 -15.76 7.26
C GLN A 24 4.77 -16.53 6.13
N LYS A 25 5.47 -16.82 5.02
CA LYS A 25 4.93 -17.63 3.93
C LYS A 25 4.66 -19.07 4.38
N LEU A 26 5.57 -19.67 5.13
CA LEU A 26 5.39 -21.00 5.70
C LEU A 26 4.16 -21.02 6.61
N TRP A 27 4.04 -20.03 7.51
CA TRP A 27 2.91 -19.90 8.43
C TRP A 27 1.57 -19.74 7.69
N ALA A 28 1.52 -18.91 6.66
CA ALA A 28 0.33 -18.75 5.82
C ALA A 28 -0.04 -20.06 5.10
N GLY A 29 0.94 -20.76 4.52
CA GLY A 29 0.73 -22.05 3.87
C GLY A 29 0.25 -23.14 4.82
N THR A 30 0.83 -23.23 6.01
CA THR A 30 0.39 -24.16 7.07
C THR A 30 -1.02 -23.84 7.55
N THR A 31 -1.34 -22.55 7.73
CA THR A 31 -2.70 -22.11 8.10
C THR A 31 -3.72 -22.51 7.04
N TYR A 32 -3.38 -22.30 5.78
CA TYR A 32 -4.21 -22.73 4.66
C TYR A 32 -4.37 -24.26 4.64
N GLY A 33 -3.29 -25.02 4.79
CA GLY A 33 -3.33 -26.49 4.79
C GLY A 33 -4.20 -27.08 5.90
N PHE A 34 -4.11 -26.54 7.12
CA PHE A 34 -4.99 -26.97 8.22
C PHE A 34 -6.47 -26.65 7.95
N ARG A 35 -6.73 -25.55 7.24
CA ARG A 35 -8.09 -25.16 6.87
C ARG A 35 -8.66 -26.03 5.75
N THR A 36 -7.87 -26.38 4.73
CA THR A 36 -8.37 -27.08 3.55
C THR A 36 -8.27 -28.60 3.61
N ALA A 37 -7.18 -29.14 4.16
CA ALA A 37 -6.96 -30.58 4.25
C ALA A 37 -7.28 -31.14 5.64
N GLY A 38 -7.24 -30.30 6.68
CA GLY A 38 -7.50 -30.71 8.06
C GLY A 38 -8.95 -30.54 8.52
N ASP A 39 -9.82 -29.97 7.67
CA ASP A 39 -11.21 -29.59 7.97
C ASP A 39 -11.35 -28.87 9.32
N ARG A 40 -10.34 -28.04 9.65
CA ARG A 40 -10.29 -27.30 10.91
C ARG A 40 -10.79 -25.89 10.69
N ASP A 41 -11.74 -25.49 11.52
CA ASP A 41 -12.30 -24.14 11.53
C ASP A 41 -11.24 -23.05 11.69
N ASN A 42 -11.61 -21.82 11.32
CA ASN A 42 -10.81 -20.61 11.50
C ASN A 42 -10.77 -20.14 12.97
N VAL A 43 -10.79 -21.10 13.91
CA VAL A 43 -10.80 -20.88 15.36
C VAL A 43 -9.43 -21.26 15.92
N ALA A 44 -8.93 -20.41 16.83
CA ALA A 44 -7.66 -20.64 17.50
C ALA A 44 -7.62 -22.02 18.16
N TRP A 45 -6.47 -22.71 18.06
CA TRP A 45 -6.29 -24.03 18.66
C TRP A 45 -6.60 -24.03 20.16
N ASN A 46 -7.53 -24.91 20.54
CA ASN A 46 -7.79 -25.23 21.93
C ASN A 46 -7.12 -26.55 22.27
N ARG A 47 -6.21 -26.53 23.26
CA ARG A 47 -5.51 -27.72 23.74
C ARG A 47 -6.46 -28.70 24.43
N GLU A 48 -7.47 -28.21 25.15
CA GLU A 48 -8.38 -29.04 25.95
C GLU A 48 -9.27 -29.91 25.06
N ASN A 49 -9.80 -29.31 24.00
CA ASN A 49 -10.71 -29.99 23.07
C ASN A 49 -9.99 -30.54 21.83
N THR A 50 -8.67 -30.36 21.73
CA THR A 50 -7.84 -30.71 20.56
C THR A 50 -8.45 -30.23 19.23
N SER A 51 -9.13 -29.09 19.26
CA SER A 51 -9.90 -28.55 18.15
C SER A 51 -9.35 -27.20 17.68
N GLY A 52 -9.67 -26.84 16.43
CA GLY A 52 -9.20 -25.61 15.80
C GLY A 52 -7.82 -25.73 15.16
N ASN A 53 -7.30 -24.60 14.68
CA ASN A 53 -6.10 -24.60 13.86
C ASN A 53 -4.85 -24.21 14.70
N PRO A 54 -3.84 -25.10 14.82
CA PRO A 54 -2.65 -24.87 15.64
C PRO A 54 -1.78 -23.73 15.12
N SER A 55 -1.83 -23.42 13.82
CA SER A 55 -1.07 -22.31 13.26
C SER A 55 -1.56 -20.96 13.76
N ILE A 56 -2.86 -20.80 14.04
CA ILE A 56 -3.45 -19.54 14.56
C ILE A 56 -3.54 -19.52 16.09
N SER A 57 -2.84 -20.43 16.77
CA SER A 57 -2.76 -20.44 18.23
C SER A 57 -2.11 -19.15 18.77
N GLN A 58 -2.47 -18.79 20.00
CA GLN A 58 -1.86 -17.65 20.69
C GLN A 58 -0.33 -17.84 20.82
N LEU A 59 0.13 -19.06 21.08
CA LEU A 59 1.55 -19.38 21.20
C LEU A 59 2.33 -19.08 19.91
N VAL A 60 1.81 -19.55 18.76
CA VAL A 60 2.44 -19.29 17.46
C VAL A 60 2.38 -17.80 17.12
N SER A 61 1.27 -17.13 17.41
CA SER A 61 1.14 -15.68 17.19
C SER A 61 2.15 -14.87 18.01
N CYS A 62 2.30 -15.17 19.31
CA CYS A 62 3.31 -14.56 20.17
C CYS A 62 4.73 -14.85 19.67
N TYR A 63 4.97 -16.09 19.20
CA TYR A 63 6.25 -16.47 18.58
C TYR A 63 6.54 -15.63 17.33
N MET A 64 5.58 -15.47 16.43
CA MET A 64 5.73 -14.69 15.19
C MET A 64 6.06 -13.21 15.49
N VAL A 65 5.37 -12.58 16.44
CA VAL A 65 5.66 -11.21 16.87
C VAL A 65 7.07 -11.10 17.47
N GLY A 66 7.46 -12.03 18.33
CA GLY A 66 8.79 -12.06 18.94
C GLY A 66 9.90 -12.34 17.92
N LEU A 67 9.63 -13.16 16.91
CA LEU A 67 10.55 -13.44 15.80
C LEU A 67 10.74 -12.19 14.94
N GLN A 68 9.67 -11.50 14.57
CA GLN A 68 9.71 -10.26 13.79
C GLN A 68 10.61 -9.22 14.46
N LYS A 69 10.39 -8.96 15.76
CA LYS A 69 11.20 -8.00 16.53
C LYS A 69 12.69 -8.37 16.54
N ARG A 70 13.01 -9.65 16.72
CA ARG A 70 14.40 -10.14 16.73
C ARG A 70 15.07 -10.01 15.36
N LYS A 71 14.36 -10.29 14.28
CA LYS A 71 14.88 -10.14 12.92
C LYS A 71 15.13 -8.67 12.55
N VAL A 72 14.21 -7.78 12.93
CA VAL A 72 14.40 -6.33 12.81
C VAL A 72 15.62 -5.86 13.62
N ALA A 73 15.79 -6.34 14.86
CA ALA A 73 16.97 -6.02 15.67
C ALA A 73 18.29 -6.51 15.04
N LYS A 74 18.27 -7.60 14.27
CA LYS A 74 19.42 -8.11 13.49
C LYS A 74 19.61 -7.39 12.15
N GLY A 75 18.84 -6.34 11.87
CA GLY A 75 18.96 -5.53 10.66
C GLY A 75 18.14 -6.03 9.46
N GLU A 76 17.27 -7.04 9.63
CA GLU A 76 16.30 -7.37 8.58
C GLU A 76 15.34 -6.19 8.41
N THR A 77 15.30 -5.60 7.21
CA THR A 77 14.34 -4.54 6.91
C THR A 77 12.93 -5.07 7.13
N PRO A 78 12.13 -4.49 8.04
CA PRO A 78 10.80 -4.98 8.32
C PRO A 78 9.97 -4.99 7.03
N THR A 79 9.35 -6.13 6.72
CA THR A 79 8.44 -6.30 5.56
C THR A 79 7.15 -5.47 5.68
N SER A 80 7.01 -4.61 6.70
CA SER A 80 5.83 -3.78 6.90
C SER A 80 5.99 -2.43 6.19
N ALA A 81 5.07 -2.16 5.27
CA ALA A 81 4.72 -0.83 4.75
C ALA A 81 5.91 0.11 4.55
N ARG A 82 6.76 -0.18 3.55
CA ARG A 82 7.68 0.85 3.03
C ARG A 82 6.80 2.02 2.56
N ALA A 83 7.03 3.20 3.13
CA ALA A 83 6.38 4.43 2.68
C ALA A 83 6.72 4.66 1.21
N ILE A 84 5.72 4.99 0.40
CA ILE A 84 5.91 5.33 -1.01
C ILE A 84 6.80 6.58 -1.06
N GLY A 85 7.98 6.47 -1.67
CA GLY A 85 8.88 7.59 -1.88
C GLY A 85 8.69 8.24 -3.26
N PRO A 86 9.35 9.39 -3.48
CA PRO A 86 9.34 10.05 -4.80
C PRO A 86 9.92 9.15 -5.91
N ASP A 87 10.96 8.37 -5.62
CA ASP A 87 11.53 7.40 -6.58
C ASP A 87 10.55 6.28 -6.96
N ASP A 88 9.70 5.85 -6.01
CA ASP A 88 8.69 4.84 -6.28
C ASP A 88 7.59 5.42 -7.19
N LEU A 89 7.22 6.69 -6.99
CA LEU A 89 6.28 7.43 -7.85
C LEU A 89 6.86 7.69 -9.25
N LEU A 90 8.15 7.99 -9.36
CA LEU A 90 8.85 8.10 -10.64
C LEU A 90 8.81 6.79 -11.42
N ARG A 91 9.16 5.68 -10.77
CA ARG A 91 9.08 4.34 -11.38
C ARG A 91 7.66 3.99 -11.81
N LEU A 92 6.66 4.34 -10.99
CA LEU A 92 5.25 4.14 -11.32
C LEU A 92 4.84 4.98 -12.54
N TYR A 93 5.28 6.23 -12.59
CA TYR A 93 5.01 7.16 -13.69
C TYR A 93 5.61 6.66 -15.01
N ASP A 94 6.90 6.30 -15.01
CA ASP A 94 7.59 5.78 -16.20
C ASP A 94 6.97 4.47 -16.69
N PHE A 95 6.58 3.60 -15.75
CA PHE A 95 5.88 2.37 -16.09
C PHE A 95 4.51 2.64 -16.70
N ASN A 96 3.74 3.55 -16.10
CA ASN A 96 2.42 3.89 -16.59
C ASN A 96 2.49 4.56 -17.95
N ARG A 97 3.52 5.37 -18.27
CA ARG A 97 3.70 6.08 -19.56
C ARG A 97 4.13 5.24 -20.75
N ARG A 98 4.30 3.93 -20.59
CA ARG A 98 4.57 3.03 -21.72
C ARG A 98 3.35 2.98 -22.65
N PRO A 99 3.54 2.99 -23.98
CA PRO A 99 2.43 3.01 -24.95
C PRO A 99 1.49 1.82 -24.79
N GLU A 100 2.04 0.65 -24.43
CA GLU A 100 1.29 -0.58 -24.15
C GLU A 100 0.29 -0.44 -22.99
N ASN A 101 0.61 0.42 -22.01
CA ASN A 101 -0.19 0.63 -20.80
C ASN A 101 -1.23 1.74 -20.96
N TRP A 102 -1.18 2.52 -22.05
CA TRP A 102 -2.11 3.62 -22.32
C TRP A 102 -3.31 3.18 -23.17
N ASP A 103 -3.24 1.99 -23.75
CA ASP A 103 -4.30 1.45 -24.59
C ASP A 103 -5.45 0.91 -23.72
N ASN A 104 -6.65 1.44 -23.94
CA ASN A 104 -7.90 0.99 -23.31
C ASN A 104 -8.56 -0.16 -24.08
N THR A 105 -8.14 -0.42 -25.32
CA THR A 105 -8.82 -1.38 -26.22
C THR A 105 -8.37 -2.83 -26.02
N LYS A 106 -7.17 -3.04 -25.44
CA LYS A 106 -6.58 -4.37 -25.22
C LYS A 106 -6.43 -4.65 -23.73
N LEU A 107 -7.48 -5.13 -23.11
CA LEU A 107 -7.41 -5.76 -21.79
C LEU A 107 -6.68 -7.11 -21.92
N SER A 108 -5.52 -7.23 -21.29
CA SER A 108 -4.75 -8.47 -21.21
C SER A 108 -4.42 -8.77 -19.76
N ALA A 109 -3.94 -9.98 -19.45
CA ALA A 109 -3.45 -10.30 -18.11
C ALA A 109 -2.32 -9.35 -17.64
N ALA A 110 -1.57 -8.75 -18.58
CA ALA A 110 -0.57 -7.72 -18.29
C ALA A 110 -1.16 -6.29 -18.20
N ASN A 111 -2.26 -6.04 -18.90
CA ASN A 111 -2.99 -4.76 -18.90
C ASN A 111 -4.31 -4.88 -18.11
N TRP A 112 -4.21 -5.31 -16.86
CA TRP A 112 -5.34 -5.69 -16.00
C TRP A 112 -6.36 -4.57 -15.71
N CYS A 113 -6.05 -3.31 -16.02
CA CYS A 113 -6.86 -2.16 -15.65
C CYS A 113 -7.06 -1.11 -16.75
N GLY A 114 -6.49 -1.31 -17.94
CA GLY A 114 -6.50 -0.31 -19.01
C GLY A 114 -5.77 1.00 -18.68
N GLY A 115 -5.71 1.91 -19.64
CA GLY A 115 -5.05 3.22 -19.50
C GLY A 115 -5.79 4.18 -18.56
N ASN A 116 -7.12 4.19 -18.58
CA ASN A 116 -7.91 5.13 -17.75
C ASN A 116 -7.76 4.86 -16.25
N MET A 117 -7.82 3.60 -15.81
CA MET A 117 -7.61 3.30 -14.40
C MET A 117 -6.16 3.58 -13.97
N ARG A 118 -5.17 3.40 -14.85
CA ARG A 118 -3.78 3.75 -14.52
C ARG A 118 -3.61 5.25 -14.29
N ARG A 119 -4.25 6.08 -15.12
CA ARG A 119 -4.30 7.54 -14.92
C ARG A 119 -4.99 7.90 -13.59
N LEU A 120 -6.12 7.26 -13.28
CA LEU A 120 -6.80 7.43 -12.00
C LEU A 120 -5.90 7.06 -10.82
N LEU A 121 -5.28 5.88 -10.85
CA LEU A 121 -4.41 5.41 -9.77
C LEU A 121 -3.21 6.33 -9.60
N GLN A 122 -2.58 6.78 -10.69
CA GLN A 122 -1.51 7.78 -10.64
C GLN A 122 -1.97 9.05 -9.92
N ALA A 123 -3.14 9.59 -10.30
CA ALA A 123 -3.70 10.79 -9.68
C ALA A 123 -4.00 10.58 -8.19
N VAL A 124 -4.61 9.45 -7.82
CA VAL A 124 -4.94 9.11 -6.42
C VAL A 124 -3.68 8.96 -5.57
N TYR A 125 -2.65 8.27 -6.07
CA TYR A 125 -1.38 8.13 -5.34
C TYR A 125 -0.70 9.48 -5.15
N LEU A 126 -0.74 10.36 -6.14
CA LEU A 126 -0.17 11.70 -6.02
C LEU A 126 -0.94 12.58 -5.05
N VAL A 127 -2.28 12.57 -5.09
CA VAL A 127 -3.10 13.29 -4.11
C VAL A 127 -2.86 12.74 -2.70
N ALA A 128 -2.77 11.43 -2.53
CA ALA A 128 -2.45 10.83 -1.25
C ALA A 128 -1.05 11.24 -0.74
N PHE A 129 -0.06 11.27 -1.64
CA PHE A 129 1.31 11.65 -1.33
C PHE A 129 1.45 13.13 -0.97
N THR A 130 0.82 14.04 -1.73
CA THR A 130 0.93 15.49 -1.50
C THR A 130 0.09 15.97 -0.33
N CYS A 131 -1.10 15.40 -0.13
CA CYS A 131 -1.98 15.75 0.98
C CYS A 131 -1.70 14.91 2.25
N LEU A 132 -0.72 14.01 2.22
CA LEU A 132 -0.37 13.09 3.32
C LEU A 132 -1.57 12.25 3.81
N LEU A 133 -2.40 11.81 2.88
CA LEU A 133 -3.60 11.02 3.15
C LEU A 133 -3.29 9.53 3.13
N ARG A 134 -4.05 8.77 3.90
CA ARG A 134 -4.11 7.33 3.68
C ARG A 134 -4.82 7.03 2.36
N ILE A 135 -4.55 5.86 1.78
CA ILE A 135 -5.17 5.51 0.50
C ILE A 135 -6.70 5.37 0.62
N ASP A 136 -7.21 4.90 1.76
CA ASP A 136 -8.65 4.79 2.01
C ASP A 136 -9.33 6.15 2.20
N GLU A 137 -8.56 7.16 2.59
CA GLU A 137 -8.97 8.55 2.66
C GLU A 137 -9.01 9.15 1.26
N ALA A 138 -7.93 9.02 0.49
CA ALA A 138 -7.86 9.54 -0.88
C ALA A 138 -8.97 8.97 -1.79
N LEU A 139 -9.32 7.69 -1.63
CA LEU A 139 -10.40 7.05 -2.40
C LEU A 139 -11.82 7.53 -2.06
N LYS A 140 -12.01 8.24 -0.95
CA LYS A 140 -13.31 8.83 -0.57
C LYS A 140 -13.53 10.22 -1.19
N ILE A 141 -12.50 10.82 -1.76
CA ILE A 141 -12.59 12.13 -2.40
C ILE A 141 -13.44 12.01 -3.67
N GLN A 142 -14.44 12.87 -3.81
CA GLN A 142 -15.30 12.91 -4.98
C GLN A 142 -14.93 14.10 -5.89
N VAL A 143 -15.41 14.08 -7.13
CA VAL A 143 -15.11 15.15 -8.11
C VAL A 143 -15.59 16.52 -7.61
N HIS A 144 -16.72 16.60 -6.92
CA HIS A 144 -17.24 17.86 -6.38
C HIS A 144 -16.41 18.45 -5.24
N ASP A 145 -15.53 17.63 -4.63
CA ASP A 145 -14.59 18.08 -3.61
C ASP A 145 -13.34 18.75 -4.23
N LEU A 146 -13.16 18.58 -5.55
CA LEU A 146 -12.07 19.17 -6.33
C LEU A 146 -12.55 20.46 -7.00
N ARG A 147 -11.78 21.54 -6.82
CA ARG A 147 -12.00 22.80 -7.55
C ARG A 147 -10.75 23.17 -8.31
N PHE A 148 -10.86 23.21 -9.63
CA PHE A 148 -9.81 23.66 -10.53
C PHE A 148 -9.93 25.18 -10.73
N TYR A 149 -8.83 25.89 -10.61
CA TYR A 149 -8.76 27.34 -10.83
C TYR A 149 -7.34 27.75 -11.17
N ASP A 150 -7.16 28.91 -11.79
CA ASP A 150 -5.83 29.50 -12.02
C ASP A 150 -5.52 30.51 -10.93
N ASP A 151 -4.28 30.51 -10.43
CA ASP A 151 -3.83 31.47 -9.42
C ASP A 151 -3.80 32.88 -10.04
N GLU A 152 -4.47 33.85 -9.41
CA GLU A 152 -4.59 35.22 -9.91
C GLU A 152 -3.24 35.97 -9.98
N LEU A 153 -2.24 35.53 -9.20
CA LEU A 153 -0.93 36.17 -9.15
C LEU A 153 0.03 35.68 -10.24
N ASP A 154 0.10 34.36 -10.42
CA ASP A 154 1.11 33.71 -11.27
C ASP A 154 0.51 33.03 -12.52
N GLY A 155 -0.83 33.02 -12.65
CA GLY A 155 -1.54 32.30 -13.72
C GLY A 155 -1.32 30.78 -13.70
N THR A 156 -0.87 30.24 -12.57
CA THR A 156 -0.51 28.82 -12.45
C THR A 156 -1.76 27.98 -12.14
N ALA A 157 -1.92 26.87 -12.85
CA ALA A 157 -3.05 25.96 -12.63
C ALA A 157 -2.99 25.37 -11.22
N CYS A 158 -4.10 25.49 -10.50
CA CYS A 158 -4.26 25.05 -9.12
C CYS A 158 -5.48 24.14 -8.94
N VAL A 159 -5.39 23.25 -7.96
CA VAL A 159 -6.49 22.40 -7.52
C VAL A 159 -6.68 22.53 -6.02
N SER A 160 -7.85 23.00 -5.61
CA SER A 160 -8.29 22.97 -4.22
C SER A 160 -9.01 21.65 -3.93
N VAL A 161 -8.48 20.87 -2.99
CA VAL A 161 -9.04 19.60 -2.52
C VAL A 161 -9.69 19.80 -1.16
N THR A 162 -11.01 19.70 -1.10
CA THR A 162 -11.76 19.76 0.17
C THR A 162 -11.91 18.34 0.72
N LEU A 163 -11.62 18.11 1.99
CA LEU A 163 -11.79 16.77 2.57
C LEU A 163 -13.14 16.66 3.30
N PRO A 164 -14.02 15.71 2.91
CA PRO A 164 -15.30 15.50 3.60
C PRO A 164 -15.16 14.73 4.93
N PHE A 165 -14.01 14.09 5.19
CA PHE A 165 -13.79 13.21 6.34
C PHE A 165 -12.53 13.63 7.13
N ARG A 166 -12.68 14.44 8.18
CA ARG A 166 -11.66 14.45 9.25
C ARG A 166 -12.33 14.64 10.60
N LYS A 167 -12.18 13.64 11.47
CA LYS A 167 -12.59 13.71 12.87
C LYS A 167 -11.70 14.76 13.55
N THR A 168 -12.33 15.62 14.35
CA THR A 168 -11.76 16.61 15.29
C THR A 168 -11.20 17.91 14.71
N ASN A 169 -12.07 18.78 14.19
CA ASN A 169 -11.96 20.20 14.54
C ASN A 169 -13.16 20.58 15.43
N PRO A 170 -12.96 20.89 16.72
CA PRO A 170 -14.06 21.30 17.60
C PRO A 170 -14.71 22.65 17.20
N TYR A 171 -14.11 23.44 16.30
CA TYR A 171 -14.55 24.82 16.02
C TYR A 171 -14.73 25.23 14.54
N GLY A 172 -14.73 24.31 13.55
CA GLY A 172 -15.23 24.68 12.21
C GLY A 172 -14.51 24.06 11.01
N LYS A 173 -15.03 24.46 9.83
CA LYS A 173 -14.73 23.96 8.47
C LYS A 173 -13.25 23.61 8.27
N ILE A 174 -13.00 22.44 7.66
CA ILE A 174 -11.66 21.99 7.31
C ILE A 174 -11.15 22.87 6.14
N PRO A 175 -9.99 23.55 6.29
CA PRO A 175 -9.41 24.30 5.18
C PRO A 175 -9.00 23.33 4.06
N PRO A 176 -9.24 23.69 2.78
CA PRO A 176 -8.88 22.82 1.67
C PRO A 176 -7.36 22.77 1.47
N PHE A 177 -6.89 21.67 0.88
CA PHE A 177 -5.51 21.57 0.40
C PHE A 177 -5.40 22.28 -0.95
N ILE A 178 -4.45 23.20 -1.07
CA ILE A 178 -4.18 23.89 -2.33
C ILE A 178 -2.99 23.22 -3.00
N LEU A 179 -3.24 22.56 -4.11
CA LEU A 179 -2.23 21.91 -4.94
C LEU A 179 -1.89 22.82 -6.11
N ARG A 180 -0.62 23.11 -6.30
CA ARG A 180 -0.12 23.92 -7.42
C ARG A 180 0.53 23.05 -8.47
N GLU A 181 0.48 23.49 -9.72
CA GLU A 181 1.23 22.84 -10.79
C GLU A 181 2.73 22.94 -10.50
N LEU A 182 3.41 21.79 -10.55
CA LEU A 182 4.87 21.70 -10.39
C LEU A 182 5.59 21.85 -11.73
N PRO A 183 6.87 22.25 -11.76
CA PRO A 183 7.66 22.33 -12.98
C PRO A 183 7.73 21.02 -13.78
N GLU A 184 8.10 21.08 -15.06
CA GLU A 184 8.10 19.93 -15.97
C GLU A 184 9.03 18.79 -15.53
N HIS A 185 10.21 19.11 -14.99
CA HIS A 185 11.15 18.11 -14.47
C HIS A 185 10.58 17.30 -13.28
N MET A 186 9.56 17.82 -12.58
CA MET A 186 8.85 17.14 -11.49
C MET A 186 7.46 16.64 -11.93
N ALA A 187 7.22 16.45 -13.24
CA ALA A 187 5.91 16.01 -13.73
C ALA A 187 5.42 14.70 -13.10
N HIS A 188 6.34 13.79 -12.73
CA HIS A 188 6.04 12.54 -12.03
C HIS A 188 5.46 12.73 -10.62
N LEU A 189 5.67 13.91 -10.00
CA LEU A 189 5.15 14.29 -8.68
C LEU A 189 3.99 15.28 -8.77
N CYS A 190 3.61 15.74 -9.97
CA CYS A 190 2.64 16.82 -10.12
C CYS A 190 1.19 16.30 -10.04
N PRO A 191 0.46 16.54 -8.93
CA PRO A 191 -0.91 16.06 -8.81
C PRO A 191 -1.88 16.78 -9.75
N VAL A 192 -1.62 18.07 -10.05
CA VAL A 192 -2.46 18.88 -10.94
C VAL A 192 -2.47 18.31 -12.35
N ARG A 193 -1.28 17.99 -12.91
CA ARG A 193 -1.16 17.37 -14.23
C ARG A 193 -1.83 15.99 -14.26
N ALA A 194 -1.59 15.16 -13.24
CA ALA A 194 -2.17 13.83 -13.20
C ALA A 194 -3.71 13.86 -13.11
N LEU A 195 -4.28 14.80 -12.34
CA LEU A 195 -5.72 15.02 -12.28
C LEU A 195 -6.27 15.52 -13.61
N ALA A 196 -5.62 16.51 -14.25
CA ALA A 196 -6.04 17.03 -15.55
C ALA A 196 -6.00 15.94 -16.64
N GLU A 197 -4.92 15.15 -16.71
CA GLU A 197 -4.80 14.00 -17.63
C GLU A 197 -5.92 12.97 -17.38
N TRP A 198 -6.25 12.69 -16.12
CA TRP A 198 -7.31 11.75 -15.77
C TRP A 198 -8.71 12.26 -16.13
N VAL A 199 -9.02 13.53 -15.81
CA VAL A 199 -10.33 14.16 -16.13
C VAL A 199 -10.53 14.19 -17.64
N SER A 200 -9.52 14.63 -18.39
CA SER A 200 -9.55 14.63 -19.86
C SER A 200 -9.76 13.24 -20.45
N ALA A 201 -9.07 12.22 -19.93
CA ALA A 201 -9.22 10.85 -20.40
C ALA A 201 -10.56 10.19 -20.02
N SER A 202 -11.22 10.69 -18.98
CA SER A 202 -12.47 10.14 -18.45
C SER A 202 -13.71 10.85 -18.99
N ASN A 203 -13.55 11.97 -19.70
CA ASN A 203 -14.63 12.85 -20.18
C ASN A 203 -15.61 13.25 -19.07
N ILE A 204 -15.08 13.58 -17.88
CA ILE A 204 -15.85 14.04 -16.71
C ILE A 204 -15.81 15.56 -16.65
#